data_AF-A0A2P2JFZ7-F1
#
_entry.id   AF-A0A2P2JFZ7-F1
#
_cell.length_a   1.000
_cell.length_b   1.000
_cell.length_c   1.000
_cell.angle_alpha   90.00
_cell.angle_beta   90.00
_cell.angle_gamma   90.00
#
_symmetry.space_group_name_H-M   'P 1'
#
loop_
_entity.id
_entity.type
_entity.pdbx_description
1 polymer ?
#
loop_
_entity_poly.entity_id
_entity_poly.type
_entity_poly.pdbx_seq_one_letter_code
_entity_poly.pdbx_strand_id
1 'polypeptide(L)'
;MAIKQSKSDKKVAYDAKLCKLLDEYSQILVVGADNVGSTQLQNIRRGLRGDSVVLMGKNTMMKRTIRVHAENTGNKGFLSLIPLLQGNVGLIFTKGDLKEVSEEVSKYKV
;
A
#
# COMPACT_ATOMS: atom_id res chain seq x y z
N MET A 1 -1.73 -12.15 24.45
CA MET A 1 -3.17 -12.07 24.14
C MET A 1 -3.42 -10.80 23.35
N ALA A 2 -4.07 -10.88 22.18
CA ALA A 2 -4.36 -9.69 21.39
C ALA A 2 -5.58 -8.96 21.98
N ILE A 3 -5.38 -7.72 22.43
CA ILE A 3 -6.46 -6.84 22.88
C ILE A 3 -7.43 -6.66 21.70
N LYS A 4 -8.70 -7.00 21.90
CA LYS A 4 -9.73 -6.94 20.86
C LYS A 4 -10.13 -5.48 20.63
N GLN A 5 -9.31 -4.77 19.84
CA GLN A 5 -9.59 -3.39 19.43
C GLN A 5 -10.97 -3.28 18.78
N SER A 6 -11.66 -2.17 19.07
CA SER A 6 -12.95 -1.89 18.46
C SER A 6 -12.81 -1.69 16.94
N LYS A 7 -13.92 -1.83 16.20
CA LYS A 7 -13.90 -1.66 14.73
C LYS A 7 -13.52 -0.23 14.33
N SER A 8 -13.81 0.77 15.17
CA SER A 8 -13.41 2.17 14.95
C SER A 8 -11.90 2.35 15.16
N ASP A 9 -11.33 1.80 16.23
CA ASP A 9 -9.91 2.00 16.54
C ASP A 9 -9.01 1.41 15.44
N LYS A 10 -9.40 0.27 14.87
CA LYS A 10 -8.69 -0.34 13.74
C LYS A 10 -8.68 0.55 12.50
N LYS A 11 -9.78 1.27 12.23
CA LYS A 11 -9.86 2.20 11.11
C LYS A 11 -8.94 3.40 11.34
N VAL A 12 -8.97 3.97 12.54
CA VAL A 12 -8.10 5.10 12.91
C VAL A 12 -6.63 4.71 12.86
N ALA A 13 -6.27 3.54 13.40
CA ALA A 13 -4.90 3.02 13.34
C ALA A 13 -4.44 2.76 11.90
N TYR A 14 -5.32 2.24 11.04
CA TYR A 14 -5.03 2.04 9.62
C TYR A 14 -4.81 3.38 8.89
N ASP A 15 -5.67 4.36 9.16
CA ASP A 15 -5.60 5.72 8.60
C ASP A 15 -4.26 6.37 8.96
N ALA A 16 -3.91 6.35 10.23
CA ALA A 16 -2.64 6.87 10.73
C ALA A 16 -1.43 6.13 10.13
N LYS A 17 -1.53 4.81 9.93
CA LYS A 17 -0.46 4.03 9.30
C LYS A 17 -0.28 4.38 7.83
N LEU A 18 -1.38 4.55 7.09
CA LEU A 18 -1.32 4.88 5.66
C LEU A 18 -0.78 6.30 5.46
N CYS A 19 -1.18 7.28 6.26
CA CYS A 19 -0.60 8.63 6.23
C CYS A 19 0.91 8.60 6.47
N LYS A 20 1.38 7.89 7.51
CA LYS A 20 2.83 7.76 7.79
C LYS A 20 3.61 7.18 6.61
N LEU A 21 3.05 6.19 5.92
CA LEU A 21 3.69 5.60 4.74
C LEU A 21 3.69 6.55 3.53
N LEU A 22 2.64 7.37 3.36
CA LEU A 22 2.62 8.41 2.33
C LEU A 22 3.65 9.51 2.58
N ASP A 23 3.90 9.86 3.85
CA ASP A 23 4.90 10.86 4.23
C ASP A 23 6.34 10.33 4.14
N GLU A 24 6.57 9.07 4.53
CA GLU A 24 7.90 8.48 4.62
C GLU A 24 8.49 8.09 3.26
N TYR A 25 7.63 7.74 2.29
CA TYR A 25 8.05 7.18 1.01
C TYR A 25 7.68 8.12 -0.14
N SER A 26 8.67 8.47 -0.97
CA SER A 26 8.46 9.33 -2.14
C SER A 26 7.82 8.59 -3.32
N GLN A 27 7.97 7.27 -3.37
CA GLN A 27 7.55 6.44 -4.50
C GLN A 27 6.53 5.38 -4.07
N ILE A 28 5.47 5.28 -4.87
CA ILE A 28 4.33 4.37 -4.63
C ILE A 28 4.04 3.62 -5.92
N LEU A 29 3.99 2.29 -5.82
CA LEU A 29 3.62 1.40 -6.91
C LEU A 29 2.25 0.78 -6.63
N VAL A 30 1.37 0.81 -7.63
CA VAL A 30 0.04 0.18 -7.55
C VAL A 30 0.13 -1.20 -8.20
N VAL A 31 -0.24 -2.25 -7.47
CA VAL A 31 -0.10 -3.64 -7.93
C VAL A 31 -1.45 -4.37 -7.83
N GLY A 32 -1.86 -5.03 -8.91
CA GLY A 32 -2.98 -5.96 -8.90
C GLY A 32 -2.58 -7.31 -8.28
N ALA A 33 -3.45 -7.88 -7.44
CA ALA A 33 -3.21 -9.08 -6.65
C ALA A 33 -4.23 -10.21 -6.90
N ASP A 34 -4.87 -10.23 -8.07
CA ASP A 34 -5.98 -11.15 -8.37
C ASP A 34 -5.60 -12.64 -8.32
N ASN A 35 -4.38 -13.00 -8.71
CA ASN A 35 -3.92 -14.39 -8.79
C ASN A 35 -2.72 -14.67 -7.85
N VAL A 36 -2.68 -14.02 -6.70
CA VAL A 36 -1.55 -14.15 -5.76
C VAL A 36 -1.94 -15.05 -4.59
N GLY A 37 -1.27 -16.21 -4.49
CA GLY A 37 -1.44 -17.10 -3.34
C GLY A 37 -0.86 -16.50 -2.06
N SER A 38 -1.39 -16.88 -0.90
CA SER A 38 -0.92 -16.38 0.42
C SER A 38 0.59 -16.57 0.62
N THR A 39 1.14 -17.72 0.20
CA THR A 39 2.57 -18.03 0.30
C THR A 39 3.42 -17.15 -0.62
N GLN A 40 2.94 -16.91 -1.84
CA GLN A 40 3.60 -16.03 -2.81
C GLN A 40 3.64 -14.59 -2.30
N LEU A 41 2.54 -14.11 -1.73
CA LEU A 41 2.47 -12.78 -1.11
C LEU A 41 3.46 -12.66 0.06
N GLN A 42 3.60 -13.72 0.88
CA GLN A 42 4.60 -13.75 1.95
C GLN A 42 6.04 -13.77 1.43
N ASN A 43 6.31 -14.47 0.33
CA ASN A 43 7.63 -14.47 -0.33
C ASN A 43 7.95 -13.08 -0.88
N ILE A 44 7.00 -12.44 -1.59
CA ILE A 44 7.15 -11.07 -2.10
C ILE A 44 7.40 -10.09 -0.95
N ARG A 45 6.65 -10.20 0.15
CA ARG A 45 6.88 -9.38 1.36
C ARG A 45 8.24 -9.60 2.00
N ARG A 46 8.84 -10.78 1.86
CA ARG A 46 10.19 -11.07 2.36
C ARG A 46 11.27 -10.49 1.45
N GLY A 47 11.13 -10.64 0.13
CA GLY A 47 12.07 -10.07 -0.85
C GLY A 47 12.09 -8.54 -0.82
N LEU A 48 10.94 -7.91 -0.62
CA LEU A 48 10.80 -6.46 -0.53
C LEU A 48 11.16 -5.88 0.86
N ARG A 49 11.53 -6.72 1.84
CA ARG A 49 11.70 -6.30 3.23
C ARG A 49 13.00 -5.51 3.40
N GLY A 50 12.90 -4.29 3.93
CA GLY A 50 14.03 -3.38 4.14
C GLY A 50 13.78 -2.08 3.41
N ASP A 51 13.70 -2.15 2.08
CA ASP A 51 13.56 -0.97 1.23
C ASP A 51 12.11 -0.62 0.89
N SER A 52 11.20 -1.60 1.05
CA SER A 52 9.82 -1.49 0.63
C SER A 52 8.80 -2.03 1.64
N VAL A 53 7.60 -1.45 1.62
CA VAL A 53 6.46 -1.86 2.45
C VAL A 53 5.25 -2.09 1.58
N VAL A 54 4.70 -3.31 1.63
CA VAL A 54 3.45 -3.67 0.96
C VAL A 54 2.26 -3.42 1.88
N LEU A 55 1.33 -2.58 1.45
CA LEU A 55 0.07 -2.28 2.12
C LEU A 55 -1.10 -2.80 1.29
N MET A 56 -1.87 -3.72 1.89
CA MET A 56 -3.15 -4.17 1.35
C MET A 56 -4.26 -3.62 2.24
N GLY A 57 -5.37 -3.18 1.65
CA GLY A 57 -6.49 -2.67 2.41
C GLY A 57 -7.77 -2.55 1.60
N LYS A 58 -8.84 -2.11 2.26
CA LYS A 58 -10.11 -1.88 1.57
C LYS A 58 -10.04 -0.61 0.75
N ASN A 59 -10.35 -0.69 -0.55
CA ASN A 59 -10.28 0.44 -1.48
C ASN A 59 -11.03 1.68 -0.97
N THR A 60 -12.20 1.51 -0.35
CA THR A 60 -12.96 2.64 0.21
C THR A 60 -12.20 3.40 1.29
N MET A 61 -11.46 2.69 2.15
CA MET A 61 -10.66 3.30 3.20
C MET A 61 -9.44 3.99 2.60
N MET A 62 -8.71 3.30 1.71
CA MET A 62 -7.51 3.87 1.09
C MET A 62 -7.82 5.13 0.29
N LYS A 63 -8.90 5.14 -0.51
CA LYS A 63 -9.34 6.32 -1.27
C LYS A 63 -9.68 7.50 -0.37
N ARG A 64 -10.35 7.26 0.77
CA ARG A 64 -10.67 8.30 1.74
C ARG A 64 -9.41 8.90 2.35
N THR A 65 -8.51 8.06 2.84
CA THR A 65 -7.26 8.52 3.47
C THR A 65 -6.39 9.30 2.50
N ILE A 66 -6.22 8.79 1.27
CA ILE A 66 -5.43 9.46 0.23
C ILE A 66 -6.03 10.83 -0.12
N ARG A 67 -7.35 10.95 -0.20
CA ARG A 67 -8.02 12.24 -0.45
C ARG A 67 -7.75 13.25 0.66
N VAL A 68 -7.98 12.85 1.92
CA VAL A 68 -7.74 13.71 3.09
C VAL A 68 -6.27 14.11 3.18
N HIS A 69 -5.36 13.18 2.91
CA HIS A 69 -3.93 13.45 2.92
C HIS A 69 -3.52 14.40 1.78
N ALA A 70 -4.07 14.23 0.57
CA ALA A 70 -3.82 15.12 -0.56
C ALA A 70 -4.33 16.55 -0.31
N GLU A 71 -5.47 16.69 0.35
CA GLU A 71 -6.02 18.00 0.78
C GLU A 71 -5.10 18.69 1.79
N ASN A 72 -4.56 17.93 2.75
CA ASN A 72 -3.66 18.47 3.78
C ASN A 72 -2.27 18.86 3.24
N THR A 73 -1.69 18.03 2.37
CA THR A 73 -0.33 18.22 1.84
C THR A 73 -0.33 19.12 0.59
N GLY A 74 -1.49 19.37 -0.03
CA GLY A 74 -1.63 20.14 -1.27
C GLY A 74 -1.06 19.43 -2.51
N ASN A 75 -0.54 18.21 -2.37
CA ASN A 75 0.06 17.44 -3.44
C ASN A 75 -1.01 16.71 -4.26
N LYS A 76 -1.37 17.29 -5.40
CA LYS A 76 -2.36 16.73 -6.33
C LYS A 76 -1.94 15.40 -6.97
N GLY A 77 -0.66 15.03 -6.90
CA GLY A 77 -0.16 13.76 -7.45
C GLY A 77 -0.84 12.53 -6.83
N PHE A 78 -1.20 12.60 -5.54
CA PHE A 78 -1.88 11.50 -4.86
C PHE A 78 -3.31 11.26 -5.36
N LEU A 79 -3.98 12.27 -5.92
CA LEU A 79 -5.34 12.11 -6.47
C LEU A 79 -5.36 11.15 -7.66
N SER A 80 -4.26 11.06 -8.40
CA SER A 80 -4.09 10.13 -9.52
C SER A 80 -4.07 8.65 -9.08
N LEU A 81 -3.85 8.36 -7.80
CA LEU A 81 -3.93 6.99 -7.26
C LEU A 81 -5.37 6.51 -7.06
N ILE A 82 -6.30 7.43 -6.80
CA ILE A 82 -7.72 7.11 -6.54
C ILE A 82 -8.37 6.29 -7.66
N PRO A 83 -8.24 6.65 -8.95
CA PRO A 83 -8.83 5.87 -10.03
C PRO A 83 -8.18 4.48 -10.20
N LEU A 84 -6.91 4.31 -9.82
CA LEU A 84 -6.16 3.05 -9.96
C LEU A 84 -6.52 2.01 -8.87
N LEU A 85 -7.11 2.44 -7.76
CA LEU A 85 -7.55 1.56 -6.67
C LEU A 85 -8.89 0.89 -6.98
N GLN A 86 -8.90 -0.05 -7.92
CA GLN A 86 -10.08 -0.83 -8.33
C GLN A 86 -9.77 -2.32 -8.42
N GLY A 87 -10.65 -3.18 -7.90
CA GLY A 87 -10.40 -4.62 -7.81
C GLY A 87 -9.53 -5.00 -6.62
N ASN A 88 -8.83 -6.14 -6.74
CA ASN A 88 -7.89 -6.61 -5.72
C ASN A 88 -6.53 -5.93 -5.93
N VAL A 89 -6.34 -4.78 -5.30
CA VAL A 89 -5.15 -3.93 -5.50
C VAL A 89 -4.43 -3.69 -4.19
N GLY A 90 -3.10 -3.70 -4.27
CA GLY A 90 -2.17 -3.32 -3.21
C GLY A 90 -1.36 -2.08 -3.57
N LEU A 91 -0.81 -1.45 -2.54
CA LEU A 91 0.17 -0.38 -2.64
C LEU A 91 1.52 -0.89 -2.15
N ILE A 92 2.58 -0.62 -2.91
CA ILE A 92 3.96 -0.85 -2.50
C ILE A 92 4.62 0.52 -2.34
N PHE A 93 5.07 0.81 -1.13
CA PHE A 93 5.84 1.99 -0.80
C PHE A 93 7.32 1.62 -0.86
N THR A 94 8.14 2.38 -1.58
CA THR A 94 9.57 2.07 -1.75
C THR A 94 10.42 3.34 -1.64
N LYS A 95 11.61 3.20 -1.05
CA LYS A 95 12.68 4.22 -1.11
C LYS A 95 13.73 3.90 -2.18
N GLY A 96 13.76 2.64 -2.65
CA GLY A 96 14.67 2.16 -3.69
C GLY A 96 14.11 2.35 -5.10
N ASP A 97 14.86 1.92 -6.10
CA ASP A 97 14.52 2.14 -7.51
C ASP A 97 13.28 1.35 -7.96
N LEU A 98 12.40 2.03 -8.69
CA LEU A 98 11.15 1.44 -9.24
C LEU A 98 11.42 0.23 -10.14
N LYS A 99 12.57 0.22 -10.83
CA LYS A 99 12.95 -0.88 -11.72
C LYS A 99 13.24 -2.16 -10.93
N GLU A 100 14.03 -2.06 -9.88
CA GLU A 100 14.38 -3.20 -9.03
C GLU A 100 13.14 -3.81 -8.36
N VAL A 101 12.26 -2.95 -7.83
CA VAL A 101 11.00 -3.40 -7.22
C VAL A 101 10.10 -4.08 -8.26
N SER A 102 10.03 -3.53 -9.48
CA SER A 102 9.23 -4.13 -10.55
C SER A 102 9.80 -5.46 -11.02
N GLU A 103 11.12 -5.59 -11.12
CA GLU A 103 11.79 -6.85 -11.46
C GLU A 103 11.57 -7.91 -10.38
N GLU A 104 11.72 -7.53 -9.11
CA GLU A 104 11.50 -8.43 -7.98
C GLU A 104 10.05 -8.93 -7.93
N VAL A 105 9.07 -8.05 -8.12
CA VAL A 105 7.65 -8.44 -8.19
C VAL A 105 7.37 -9.31 -9.43
N SER A 106 8.06 -9.05 -10.55
CA SER A 106 7.87 -9.80 -11.79
C SER A 106 8.40 -11.23 -11.71
N LYS A 107 9.41 -11.52 -10.89
CA LYS A 107 9.90 -12.90 -10.64
C LYS A 107 8.81 -13.82 -10.07
N TYR A 108 7.84 -13.23 -9.38
CA TYR A 108 6.75 -13.96 -8.77
C TYR A 108 5.47 -13.94 -9.61
N LYS A 109 5.43 -13.32 -10.80
CA LYS A 109 4.26 -13.44 -11.67
C LYS A 109 4.15 -14.89 -12.16
N VAL A 110 2.95 -15.47 -11.99
CA VAL A 110 2.56 -16.77 -12.53
C VAL A 110 1.69 -16.52 -13.75
#